data_AF-A0A7K6W4K0-F1
#
_entry.id   AF-A0A7K6W4K0-F1
#
_cell.length_a   1.000
_cell.length_b   1.000
_cell.length_c   1.000
_cell.angle_alpha   90.00
_cell.angle_beta   90.00
_cell.angle_gamma   90.00
#
_symmetry.space_group_name_H-M   'P 1'
#
loop_
_entity.id
_entity.type
_entity.pdbx_description
1 polymer ?
#
loop_
_entity_poly.entity_id
_entity_poly.type
_entity_poly.pdbx_seq_one_letter_code
_entity_poly.pdbx_strand_id
1 'polypeptide(L)'
;PPPRALGAPGTSAPSAPHCWYRGAPREPGAHWTEPGCRTCACQGGRVLCEAVSCPAACSHPLPAPAGGCCPSCAGCLHDGVARAEGDVFSPSDGNCTVCVCLAGNVSCISPECPPGSCPSASPAECCSCQPTKCSFRGRTYAHGARFSLDGDDCTTCVCQGGEVECSFAPCPVLDCPQHQRHLGPGQCCFTCRDPPVPAG
;
A
#
# COMPACT_ATOMS: atom_id res chain seq x y z
N PRO A 1 -31.88 -26.91 -84.76
CA PRO A 1 -32.51 -27.24 -83.47
C PRO A 1 -31.56 -28.09 -82.59
N PRO A 2 -31.02 -27.56 -81.48
CA PRO A 2 -30.25 -28.36 -80.54
C PRO A 2 -31.19 -29.16 -79.63
N PRO A 3 -30.77 -30.29 -79.04
CA PRO A 3 -31.60 -31.04 -78.11
C PRO A 3 -31.72 -30.29 -76.79
N ARG A 4 -32.92 -30.32 -76.21
CA ARG A 4 -33.23 -29.77 -74.89
C ARG A 4 -32.35 -30.47 -73.85
N ALA A 5 -31.50 -29.71 -73.16
CA ALA A 5 -30.90 -30.14 -71.92
C ALA A 5 -32.04 -30.33 -70.90
N LEU A 6 -32.30 -31.59 -70.52
CA LEU A 6 -33.11 -31.87 -69.34
C LEU A 6 -32.31 -31.40 -68.12
N GLY A 7 -32.82 -30.36 -67.44
CA GLY A 7 -32.30 -29.94 -66.15
C GLY A 7 -32.35 -31.11 -65.18
N ALA A 8 -31.21 -31.40 -64.55
CA ALA A 8 -31.14 -32.36 -63.45
C ALA A 8 -32.09 -31.93 -62.33
N PRO A 9 -32.80 -32.88 -61.70
CA PRO A 9 -33.64 -32.57 -60.55
C PRO A 9 -32.74 -32.06 -59.43
N GLY A 10 -33.11 -30.92 -58.83
CA GLY A 10 -32.40 -30.34 -57.71
C GLY A 10 -32.15 -31.40 -56.65
N THR A 11 -30.89 -31.73 -56.43
CA THR A 11 -30.43 -32.51 -55.30
C THR A 11 -30.75 -31.70 -54.05
N SER A 12 -31.90 -31.99 -53.44
CA SER A 12 -32.19 -31.61 -52.06
C SER A 12 -31.03 -32.11 -51.21
N ALA A 13 -30.22 -31.19 -50.68
CA ALA A 13 -29.15 -31.54 -49.77
C ALA A 13 -29.71 -32.42 -48.63
N PRO A 14 -29.04 -33.51 -48.24
CA PRO A 14 -29.50 -34.33 -47.13
C PRO A 14 -29.63 -33.46 -45.88
N SER A 15 -30.76 -33.56 -45.19
CA SER A 15 -30.98 -32.86 -43.93
C SER A 15 -29.90 -33.27 -42.93
N ALA A 16 -29.28 -32.29 -42.28
CA ALA A 16 -28.26 -32.56 -41.28
C ALA A 16 -28.86 -33.39 -40.11
N PRO A 17 -28.13 -34.37 -39.57
CA PRO A 17 -28.65 -35.21 -38.49
C PRO A 17 -28.76 -34.43 -37.16
N HIS A 18 -29.86 -34.65 -36.46
CA HIS A 18 -30.13 -34.10 -35.13
C HIS A 18 -29.22 -34.76 -34.09
N CYS A 19 -28.98 -34.08 -32.98
CA CYS A 19 -28.26 -34.66 -31.85
C CYS A 19 -29.22 -35.07 -30.73
N TRP A 20 -28.87 -36.08 -29.95
CA TRP A 20 -29.59 -36.46 -28.75
C TRP A 20 -28.81 -36.03 -27.51
N TYR A 21 -29.42 -35.22 -26.63
CA TYR A 21 -28.76 -34.71 -25.44
C TYR A 21 -29.69 -34.70 -24.23
N ARG A 22 -29.27 -35.32 -23.12
CA ARG A 22 -30.05 -35.41 -21.85
C ARG A 22 -31.53 -35.79 -22.04
N GLY A 23 -31.80 -36.70 -22.98
CA GLY A 23 -33.16 -37.20 -23.24
C GLY A 23 -34.00 -36.34 -24.18
N ALA A 24 -33.45 -35.28 -24.78
CA ALA A 24 -34.16 -34.43 -25.75
C ALA A 24 -33.40 -34.29 -27.08
N PRO A 25 -34.11 -34.17 -28.22
CA PRO A 25 -33.50 -33.86 -29.51
C PRO A 25 -33.00 -32.41 -29.53
N ARG A 26 -31.86 -32.19 -30.19
CA ARG A 26 -31.29 -30.87 -30.49
C ARG A 26 -31.19 -30.71 -32.00
N GLU A 27 -31.61 -29.54 -32.48
CA GLU A 27 -31.51 -29.17 -33.89
C GLU A 27 -30.06 -29.23 -34.39
N PRO A 28 -29.82 -29.61 -35.65
CA PRO A 28 -28.51 -29.55 -36.26
C PRO A 28 -27.94 -28.11 -36.20
N GLY A 29 -26.71 -27.94 -35.70
CA GLY A 29 -26.09 -26.63 -35.52
C GLY A 29 -26.51 -25.87 -34.26
N ALA A 30 -27.40 -26.43 -33.42
CA ALA A 30 -27.76 -25.82 -32.15
C ALA A 30 -26.54 -25.66 -31.24
N HIS A 31 -26.47 -24.54 -30.52
CA HIS A 31 -25.47 -24.24 -29.49
C HIS A 31 -26.17 -23.96 -28.16
N TRP A 32 -25.58 -24.43 -27.05
CA TRP A 32 -26.13 -24.20 -25.72
C TRP A 32 -25.04 -24.23 -24.64
N THR A 33 -25.29 -23.56 -23.52
CA THR A 33 -24.38 -23.52 -22.38
C THR A 33 -24.86 -24.47 -21.28
N GLU A 34 -23.97 -25.29 -20.75
CA GLU A 34 -24.21 -26.17 -19.61
C GLU A 34 -23.70 -25.55 -18.30
N PRO A 35 -24.29 -25.94 -17.15
CA PRO A 35 -23.72 -25.64 -15.84
C PRO A 35 -22.26 -26.10 -15.74
N GLY A 36 -21.42 -25.33 -15.05
CA GLY A 36 -19.98 -25.60 -14.97
C GLY A 36 -19.18 -25.03 -16.15
N CYS A 37 -19.68 -23.96 -16.78
CA CYS A 37 -18.93 -23.14 -17.75
C CYS A 37 -18.47 -23.96 -18.97
N ARG A 38 -19.42 -24.69 -19.59
CA ARG A 38 -19.19 -25.50 -20.79
C ARG A 38 -20.13 -25.07 -21.89
N THR A 39 -19.62 -24.95 -23.10
CA THR A 39 -20.44 -24.72 -24.30
C THR A 39 -20.53 -26.00 -25.10
N CYS A 40 -21.72 -26.31 -25.59
CA CYS A 40 -21.98 -27.51 -26.37
C CYS A 40 -22.59 -27.14 -27.72
N ALA A 41 -22.26 -27.90 -28.76
CA ALA A 41 -22.82 -27.75 -30.09
C ALA A 41 -23.24 -29.10 -30.69
N CYS A 42 -24.30 -29.08 -31.50
CA CYS A 42 -24.71 -30.22 -32.32
C CYS A 42 -24.03 -30.15 -33.69
N GLN A 43 -23.03 -31.01 -33.92
CA GLN A 43 -22.29 -31.05 -35.19
C GLN A 43 -22.29 -32.48 -35.73
N GLY A 44 -22.87 -32.68 -36.92
CA GLY A 44 -22.90 -33.99 -37.58
C GLY A 44 -23.57 -35.10 -36.74
N GLY A 45 -24.61 -34.77 -35.99
CA GLY A 45 -25.33 -35.73 -35.13
C GLY A 45 -24.61 -36.08 -33.83
N ARG A 46 -23.46 -35.45 -33.54
CA ARG A 46 -22.71 -35.59 -32.29
C ARG A 46 -22.81 -34.32 -31.47
N VAL A 47 -22.98 -34.50 -30.16
CA VAL A 47 -22.81 -33.42 -29.19
C VAL A 47 -21.32 -33.27 -28.88
N LEU A 48 -20.77 -32.09 -29.16
CA LEU A 48 -19.41 -31.70 -28.80
C LEU A 48 -19.50 -30.64 -27.71
N CYS A 49 -18.85 -30.88 -26.58
CA CYS A 49 -18.88 -29.95 -25.45
C CYS A 49 -17.46 -29.58 -25.04
N GLU A 50 -17.19 -28.29 -24.99
CA GLU A 50 -15.88 -27.73 -24.67
C GLU A 50 -15.99 -26.88 -23.40
N ALA A 51 -14.93 -26.88 -22.60
CA ALA A 51 -14.84 -26.00 -21.45
C ALA A 51 -14.62 -24.57 -21.96
N VAL A 52 -15.37 -23.61 -21.40
CA VAL A 52 -15.17 -22.20 -21.73
C VAL A 52 -13.90 -21.74 -21.03
N SER A 53 -12.92 -21.32 -21.81
CA SER A 53 -11.71 -20.67 -21.30
C SER A 53 -11.98 -19.19 -21.06
N CYS A 54 -11.85 -18.73 -19.82
CA CYS A 54 -12.03 -17.33 -19.45
C CYS A 54 -10.67 -16.70 -19.05
N PRO A 55 -9.84 -16.25 -20.00
CA PRO A 55 -8.65 -15.49 -19.66
C PRO A 55 -9.06 -14.09 -19.16
N ALA A 56 -8.83 -13.80 -17.88
CA ALA A 56 -8.94 -12.45 -17.34
C ALA A 56 -7.54 -11.87 -17.17
N ALA A 57 -7.28 -10.72 -17.80
CA ALA A 57 -6.00 -10.01 -17.74
C ALA A 57 -6.02 -8.85 -16.72
N CYS A 58 -6.91 -8.91 -15.73
CA CYS A 58 -7.04 -7.90 -14.68
C CYS A 58 -6.79 -8.53 -13.30
N SER A 59 -6.33 -7.73 -12.35
CA SER A 59 -5.89 -8.19 -11.02
C SER A 59 -7.03 -8.49 -10.05
N HIS A 60 -8.18 -7.83 -10.20
CA HIS A 60 -9.31 -7.89 -9.27
C HIS A 60 -10.63 -8.08 -10.02
N PRO A 61 -10.79 -9.13 -10.84
CA PRO A 61 -12.00 -9.32 -11.62
C PRO A 61 -13.25 -9.46 -10.74
N LEU A 62 -14.37 -8.92 -11.22
CA LEU A 62 -15.69 -9.23 -10.67
C LEU A 62 -16.07 -10.68 -11.01
N PRO A 63 -16.77 -11.36 -10.10
CA PRO A 63 -17.26 -12.71 -10.35
C PRO A 63 -18.26 -12.69 -11.51
N ALA A 64 -18.45 -13.85 -12.13
CA ALA A 64 -19.47 -14.00 -13.17
C ALA A 64 -20.85 -13.58 -12.61
N PRO A 65 -21.61 -12.73 -13.31
CA PRO A 65 -22.96 -12.37 -12.89
C PRO A 65 -23.84 -13.62 -12.80
N ALA A 66 -24.98 -13.53 -12.12
CA ALA A 66 -25.87 -14.68 -11.96
C ALA A 66 -26.24 -15.31 -13.32
N GLY A 67 -25.89 -16.60 -13.50
CA GLY A 67 -26.08 -17.33 -14.75
C GLY A 67 -24.99 -17.12 -15.81
N GLY A 68 -24.02 -16.24 -15.54
CA GLY A 68 -22.81 -16.06 -16.32
C GLY A 68 -21.76 -17.14 -16.02
N CYS A 69 -20.76 -17.22 -16.89
CA CYS A 69 -19.69 -18.23 -16.80
C CYS A 69 -18.31 -17.59 -16.59
N CYS A 70 -18.03 -16.45 -17.22
CA CYS A 70 -16.73 -15.78 -17.10
C CYS A 70 -16.76 -14.59 -16.12
N PRO A 71 -15.64 -14.35 -15.40
CA PRO A 71 -15.43 -13.11 -14.67
C PRO A 71 -15.38 -11.89 -15.59
N SER A 72 -15.55 -10.70 -15.01
CA SER A 72 -15.55 -9.42 -15.75
C SER A 72 -14.53 -8.44 -15.18
N CYS A 73 -13.88 -7.68 -16.06
CA CYS A 73 -13.00 -6.56 -15.69
C CYS A 73 -13.70 -5.19 -15.83
N ALA A 74 -15.05 -5.16 -15.89
CA ALA A 74 -15.84 -3.93 -15.94
C ALA A 74 -15.95 -3.19 -14.58
N GLY A 75 -15.26 -3.71 -13.58
CA GLY A 75 -15.18 -3.19 -12.20
C GLY A 75 -14.27 -4.11 -11.41
N CYS A 76 -14.12 -3.85 -10.10
CA CYS A 76 -13.14 -4.54 -9.27
C CYS A 76 -13.80 -5.24 -8.08
N LEU A 77 -13.34 -6.44 -7.72
CA LEU A 77 -13.66 -7.06 -6.43
C LEU A 77 -12.49 -6.84 -5.46
N HIS A 78 -12.70 -6.05 -4.41
CA HIS A 78 -11.70 -5.79 -3.37
C HIS A 78 -12.28 -6.10 -1.99
N ASP A 79 -11.63 -6.98 -1.23
CA ASP A 79 -12.09 -7.44 0.10
C ASP A 79 -13.56 -7.88 0.15
N GLY A 80 -14.02 -8.55 -0.91
CA GLY A 80 -15.40 -9.01 -1.04
C GLY A 80 -16.41 -7.92 -1.43
N VAL A 81 -15.96 -6.68 -1.62
CA VAL A 81 -16.80 -5.55 -2.05
C VAL A 81 -16.60 -5.29 -3.55
N ALA A 82 -17.70 -5.31 -4.30
CA ALA A 82 -17.70 -4.91 -5.69
C ALA A 82 -17.60 -3.38 -5.80
N ARG A 83 -16.62 -2.91 -6.58
CA ARG A 83 -16.34 -1.52 -6.89
C ARG A 83 -16.63 -1.27 -8.37
N ALA A 84 -17.30 -0.18 -8.67
CA ALA A 84 -17.54 0.24 -10.04
C ALA A 84 -16.25 0.79 -10.68
N GLU A 85 -16.23 0.82 -12.02
CA GLU A 85 -15.16 1.46 -12.77
C GLU A 85 -15.03 2.94 -12.37
N GLY A 86 -13.82 3.37 -12.02
CA GLY A 86 -13.54 4.73 -11.57
C GLY A 86 -13.78 4.97 -10.08
N ASP A 87 -14.23 3.98 -9.31
CA ASP A 87 -14.41 4.14 -7.87
C ASP A 87 -13.09 4.47 -7.17
N VAL A 88 -13.11 5.53 -6.35
CA VAL A 88 -12.04 5.90 -5.44
C VAL A 88 -12.48 5.59 -4.02
N PHE A 89 -11.67 4.82 -3.29
CA PHE A 89 -12.02 4.36 -1.94
C PHE A 89 -10.80 4.26 -1.04
N SER A 90 -11.04 4.37 0.26
CA SER A 90 -10.02 4.16 1.30
C SER A 90 -10.29 2.83 2.01
N PRO A 91 -9.37 1.85 1.97
CA PRO A 91 -9.58 0.56 2.65
C PRO A 91 -9.65 0.69 4.18
N SER A 92 -8.97 1.69 4.75
CA SER A 92 -8.96 1.96 6.19
C SER A 92 -8.71 3.44 6.47
N ASP A 93 -9.45 4.01 7.41
CA ASP A 93 -9.39 5.45 7.73
C ASP A 93 -8.08 5.89 8.44
N GLY A 94 -7.19 4.97 8.83
CA GLY A 94 -6.00 5.28 9.63
C GLY A 94 -4.65 5.25 8.90
N ASN A 95 -4.60 4.89 7.62
CA ASN A 95 -3.35 4.81 6.85
C ASN A 95 -3.33 5.66 5.57
N CYS A 96 -4.40 6.42 5.32
CA CYS A 96 -4.61 7.24 4.12
C CYS A 96 -4.32 6.56 2.80
N THR A 97 -4.44 5.24 2.76
CA THR A 97 -4.32 4.53 1.50
C THR A 97 -5.55 4.88 0.68
N VAL A 98 -5.34 5.49 -0.47
CA VAL A 98 -6.39 5.76 -1.45
C VAL A 98 -6.20 4.79 -2.59
N CYS A 99 -7.25 4.03 -2.87
CA CYS A 99 -7.28 3.06 -3.96
C CYS A 99 -8.24 3.54 -5.04
N VAL A 100 -7.93 3.17 -6.28
CA VAL A 100 -8.80 3.40 -7.45
C VAL A 100 -9.03 2.08 -8.20
N CYS A 101 -10.27 1.85 -8.64
CA CYS A 101 -10.61 0.75 -9.52
C CYS A 101 -10.61 1.20 -10.99
N LEU A 102 -9.74 0.61 -11.81
CA LEU A 102 -9.68 0.88 -13.26
C LEU A 102 -9.46 -0.41 -14.06
N ALA A 103 -10.35 -0.69 -15.01
CA ALA A 103 -10.33 -1.86 -15.87
C ALA A 103 -10.13 -3.19 -15.11
N GLY A 104 -10.81 -3.33 -13.97
CA GLY A 104 -10.70 -4.51 -13.10
C GLY A 104 -9.38 -4.60 -12.34
N ASN A 105 -8.60 -3.51 -12.28
CA ASN A 105 -7.39 -3.43 -11.49
C ASN A 105 -7.56 -2.43 -10.35
N VAL A 106 -7.21 -2.85 -9.14
CA VAL A 106 -7.11 -1.93 -8.01
C VAL A 106 -5.67 -1.44 -7.91
N SER A 107 -5.50 -0.13 -7.93
CA SER A 107 -4.22 0.53 -7.68
C SER A 107 -4.34 1.40 -6.44
N CYS A 108 -3.47 1.18 -5.46
CA CYS A 108 -3.48 1.89 -4.19
C CYS A 108 -2.23 2.74 -4.04
N ILE A 109 -2.41 3.96 -3.55
CA ILE A 109 -1.33 4.86 -3.16
C ILE A 109 -1.42 5.12 -1.65
N SER A 110 -0.32 4.91 -0.95
CA SER A 110 -0.16 5.28 0.46
C SER A 110 0.89 6.38 0.56
N PRO A 111 0.69 7.40 1.41
CA PRO A 111 1.72 8.41 1.62
C PRO A 111 2.97 7.80 2.27
N GLU A 112 4.14 8.12 1.72
CA GLU A 112 5.42 7.84 2.38
C GLU A 112 5.61 8.86 3.51
N CYS A 113 5.44 8.44 4.77
CA CYS A 113 5.68 9.34 5.89
C CYS A 113 7.20 9.57 6.06
N PRO A 114 7.66 10.82 6.22
CA PRO A 114 9.09 11.11 6.38
C PRO A 114 9.63 10.48 7.67
N PRO A 115 10.84 9.88 7.63
CA PRO A 115 11.50 9.36 8.82
C PRO A 115 11.94 10.52 9.72
N GLY A 116 11.21 10.74 10.82
CA GLY A 116 11.62 11.65 11.88
C GLY A 116 11.40 13.14 11.58
N SER A 117 11.09 13.87 12.66
CA SER A 117 10.99 15.34 12.75
C SER A 117 9.75 15.94 12.08
N CYS A 118 8.64 15.96 12.81
CA CYS A 118 7.51 16.86 12.55
C CYS A 118 7.58 18.07 13.53
N PRO A 119 7.47 19.33 13.07
CA PRO A 119 7.60 20.52 13.93
C PRO A 119 6.41 20.79 14.88
N SER A 120 5.32 20.03 14.82
CA SER A 120 4.19 20.19 15.74
C SER A 120 3.23 19.01 15.64
N ALA A 121 2.42 18.82 16.68
CA ALA A 121 1.24 17.97 16.66
C ALA A 121 0.21 18.57 15.69
N SER A 122 0.33 18.25 14.40
CA SER A 122 -0.70 18.57 13.42
C SER A 122 -1.86 17.59 13.54
N PRO A 123 -3.12 18.04 13.44
CA PRO A 123 -4.23 17.16 13.21
C PRO A 123 -4.21 16.77 11.73
N ALA A 124 -3.54 15.67 11.42
CA ALA A 124 -3.78 14.99 10.16
C ALA A 124 -3.73 13.49 10.45
N GLU A 125 -4.90 12.86 10.34
CA GLU A 125 -5.29 11.48 10.72
C GLU A 125 -4.51 10.37 9.99
N CYS A 126 -3.33 10.69 9.46
CA CYS A 126 -2.67 10.00 8.37
C CYS A 126 -1.24 9.57 8.68
N CYS A 127 -0.41 10.52 9.12
CA CYS A 127 0.92 10.27 9.63
C CYS A 127 0.93 10.71 11.10
N SER A 128 0.70 9.75 12.00
CA SER A 128 1.00 9.95 13.42
C SER A 128 2.53 10.04 13.58
N CYS A 129 3.07 11.23 13.39
CA CYS A 129 4.44 11.56 13.76
C CYS A 129 4.53 11.45 15.29
N GLN A 130 4.77 10.25 15.83
CA GLN A 130 5.10 10.15 17.25
C GLN A 130 6.44 10.85 17.44
N PRO A 131 6.54 11.88 18.29
CA PRO A 131 7.82 12.51 18.58
C PRO A 131 8.77 11.41 19.07
N THR A 132 9.83 11.17 18.30
CA THR A 132 10.82 10.13 18.58
C THR A 132 11.45 10.41 19.94
N LYS A 133 11.16 9.54 20.90
CA LYS A 133 11.76 9.58 22.23
C LYS A 133 13.21 9.07 22.14
N CYS A 134 14.11 9.67 22.90
CA CYS A 134 15.49 9.20 22.99
C CYS A 134 15.62 8.28 24.20
N SER A 135 16.24 7.12 24.02
CA SER A 135 16.66 6.24 25.13
C SER A 135 18.12 6.52 25.44
N PHE A 136 18.39 7.02 26.64
CA PHE A 136 19.74 7.40 27.02
C PHE A 136 20.00 7.09 28.50
N ARG A 137 21.07 6.34 28.78
CA ARG A 137 21.44 5.84 30.12
C ARG A 137 20.26 5.21 30.90
N GLY A 138 19.42 4.44 30.20
CA GLY A 138 18.25 3.77 30.80
C GLY A 138 17.06 4.68 31.12
N ARG A 139 17.11 5.96 30.72
CA ARG A 139 16.00 6.92 30.83
C ARG A 139 15.45 7.24 29.45
N THR A 140 14.17 7.56 29.40
CA THR A 140 13.49 7.96 28.16
C THR A 140 13.20 9.45 28.20
N TYR A 141 13.69 10.17 27.20
CA TYR A 141 13.50 11.62 27.06
C TYR A 141 12.56 11.91 25.90
N ALA A 142 11.60 12.81 26.12
CA ALA A 142 10.74 13.30 25.05
C ALA A 142 11.56 14.11 24.03
N HIS A 143 11.13 14.14 22.78
CA HIS A 143 11.74 15.02 21.78
C HIS A 143 11.75 16.48 22.26
N GLY A 144 12.89 17.16 22.08
CA GLY A 144 13.12 18.52 22.55
C GLY A 144 13.42 18.65 24.05
N ALA A 145 13.37 17.56 24.82
CA ALA A 145 13.74 17.58 26.23
C ALA A 145 15.22 17.95 26.38
N ARG A 146 15.48 18.90 27.28
CA ARG A 146 16.81 19.33 27.69
C ARG A 146 17.11 18.77 29.07
N PHE A 147 18.27 18.16 29.24
CA PHE A 147 18.66 17.54 30.51
C PHE A 147 20.18 17.55 30.69
N SER A 148 20.61 17.50 31.94
CA SER A 148 22.02 17.31 32.31
C SER A 148 22.28 15.84 32.69
N LEU A 149 23.51 15.38 32.54
CA LEU A 149 23.89 13.99 32.76
C LEU A 149 23.97 13.63 34.24
N ASP A 150 24.63 14.48 35.02
CA ASP A 150 25.01 14.17 36.40
C ASP A 150 24.48 15.23 37.39
N GLY A 151 23.47 15.99 36.96
CA GLY A 151 22.98 17.16 37.70
C GLY A 151 24.00 18.30 37.74
N ASP A 152 25.01 18.23 36.87
CA ASP A 152 26.00 19.26 36.62
C ASP A 152 25.41 20.31 35.66
N ASP A 153 25.62 21.59 35.97
CA ASP A 153 25.29 22.69 35.05
C ASP A 153 26.27 22.80 33.87
N CYS A 154 27.20 21.85 33.76
CA CYS A 154 28.29 21.84 32.79
C CYS A 154 27.93 21.17 31.48
N THR A 155 26.95 20.26 31.49
CA THR A 155 26.57 19.47 30.33
C THR A 155 25.11 19.72 30.01
N THR A 156 24.81 20.13 28.78
CA THR A 156 23.44 20.25 28.27
C THR A 156 23.23 19.24 27.16
N CYS A 157 22.36 18.27 27.39
CA CYS A 157 21.91 17.30 26.40
C CYS A 157 20.52 17.64 25.89
N VAL A 158 20.29 17.40 24.60
CA VAL A 158 19.00 17.61 23.92
C VAL A 158 18.62 16.34 23.17
N CYS A 159 17.39 15.87 23.36
CA CYS A 159 16.84 14.79 22.56
C CYS A 159 16.32 15.30 21.20
N GLN A 160 17.01 14.97 20.11
CA GLN A 160 16.63 15.32 18.74
C GLN A 160 16.53 14.07 17.86
N GLY A 161 15.37 13.84 17.22
CA GLY A 161 15.22 12.76 16.23
C GLY A 161 15.46 11.34 16.76
N GLY A 162 15.35 11.10 18.07
CA GLY A 162 15.65 9.79 18.67
C GLY A 162 17.10 9.64 19.14
N GLU A 163 17.95 10.62 18.85
CA GLU A 163 19.35 10.68 19.28
C GLU A 163 19.55 11.77 20.34
N VAL A 164 20.50 11.54 21.25
CA VAL A 164 20.86 12.51 22.28
C VAL A 164 22.12 13.23 21.85
N GLU A 165 22.01 14.55 21.67
CA GLU A 165 23.14 15.43 21.39
C GLU A 165 23.52 16.18 22.67
N CYS A 166 24.74 16.01 23.16
CA CYS A 166 25.24 16.68 24.36
C CYS A 166 26.32 17.69 24.02
N SER A 167 26.28 18.84 24.69
CA SER A 167 27.24 19.92 24.58
C SER A 167 27.73 20.34 25.97
N PHE A 168 28.96 20.85 26.05
CA PHE A 168 29.57 21.33 27.29
C PHE A 168 29.57 22.85 27.35
N ALA A 169 29.42 23.40 28.55
CA ALA A 169 29.57 24.83 28.79
C ALA A 169 30.98 25.30 28.39
N PRO A 170 31.13 26.28 27.49
CA PRO A 170 32.45 26.77 27.10
C PRO A 170 33.08 27.56 28.24
N CYS A 171 34.33 27.22 28.59
CA CYS A 171 35.06 27.92 29.63
C CYS A 171 35.74 29.20 29.12
N PRO A 172 35.78 30.26 29.94
CA PRO A 172 36.51 31.48 29.60
C PRO A 172 38.02 31.21 29.55
N VAL A 173 38.72 31.98 28.72
CA VAL A 173 40.19 32.02 28.73
C VAL A 173 40.65 32.78 29.97
N LEU A 174 41.63 32.24 30.70
CA LEU A 174 42.13 32.81 31.95
C LEU A 174 43.53 33.42 31.77
N ASP A 175 43.65 34.71 32.12
CA ASP A 175 44.90 35.47 32.13
C ASP A 175 45.64 35.39 33.48
N CYS A 176 45.71 34.19 34.05
CA CYS A 176 46.50 33.93 35.26
C CYS A 176 47.30 32.62 35.15
N PRO A 177 48.47 32.55 35.80
CA PRO A 177 49.30 31.35 35.80
C PRO A 177 48.60 30.18 36.48
N GLN A 178 48.96 28.94 36.11
CA GLN A 178 48.27 27.72 36.54
C GLN A 178 48.16 27.58 38.06
N HIS A 179 49.15 28.06 38.82
CA HIS A 179 49.15 27.98 40.29
C HIS A 179 48.09 28.87 40.98
N GLN A 180 47.49 29.83 40.27
CA GLN A 180 46.44 30.71 40.78
C GLN A 180 45.03 30.27 40.36
N ARG A 181 44.94 29.27 39.48
CA ARG A 181 43.67 28.73 39.01
C ARG A 181 43.10 27.81 40.07
N HIS A 182 41.83 27.99 40.40
CA HIS A 182 41.12 27.12 41.32
C HIS A 182 39.76 26.75 40.73
N LEU A 183 39.29 25.54 41.05
CA LEU A 183 37.97 25.06 40.67
C LEU A 183 37.13 24.95 41.95
N GLY A 184 36.04 25.72 42.01
CA GLY A 184 35.08 25.63 43.10
C GLY A 184 34.24 24.35 43.01
N PRO A 185 33.69 23.86 44.13
CA PRO A 185 32.71 22.77 44.10
C PRO A 185 31.49 23.18 43.25
N GLY A 186 31.15 22.36 42.26
CA GLY A 186 30.05 22.63 41.32
C GLY A 186 30.38 23.61 40.18
N GLN A 187 31.59 24.15 40.09
CA GLN A 187 32.02 24.94 38.94
C GLN A 187 32.48 24.05 37.79
N CYS A 188 32.11 24.43 36.57
CA CYS A 188 32.54 23.78 35.34
C CYS A 188 33.92 24.25 34.85
N CYS A 189 34.31 25.47 35.27
CA CYS A 189 35.45 26.18 34.75
C CYS A 189 36.31 26.72 35.90
N PHE A 190 37.62 26.73 35.70
CA PHE A 190 38.56 27.34 36.63
C PHE A 190 38.35 28.86 36.70
N THR A 191 38.62 29.44 37.87
CA THR A 191 38.69 30.89 38.07
C THR A 191 40.05 31.28 38.65
N CYS A 192 40.44 32.54 38.48
CA CYS A 192 41.66 33.09 39.10
C CYS A 192 41.34 33.53 40.52
N ARG A 193 42.27 33.30 41.46
CA ARG A 193 42.17 33.88 42.80
C ARG A 193 42.29 35.40 42.73
N ASP A 194 41.37 36.11 43.35
CA ASP A 194 41.49 37.57 43.51
C ASP A 194 42.73 37.91 44.36
N PRO A 195 43.54 38.91 43.98
CA PRO A 195 44.61 39.39 44.84
C PRO A 195 43.99 39.96 46.13
N PRO A 196 44.60 39.71 47.31
CA PRO A 196 44.07 40.24 48.57
C PRO A 196 44.00 41.77 48.51
N VAL A 197 42.82 42.33 48.83
CA VAL A 197 42.59 43.77 48.88
C VAL A 197 43.57 44.38 49.89
N PRO A 198 44.32 45.45 49.55
CA PRO A 198 45.18 46.11 50.52
C PRO A 198 44.35 46.61 51.70
N ALA A 199 44.68 46.17 52.92
CA ALA A 199 44.12 46.74 54.14
C ALA A 199 44.64 48.18 54.27
N GLY A 200 43.75 49.16 54.09
CA GLY A 200 44.03 50.58 54.33
C GLY A 200 44.02 50.94 55.81
#